data_AF-A0A090SR92-F1
#
_entry.id   AF-A0A090SR92-F1
#
_cell.length_a   1.000
_cell.length_b   1.000
_cell.length_c   1.000
_cell.angle_alpha   90.00
_cell.angle_beta   90.00
_cell.angle_gamma   90.00
#
_symmetry.space_group_name_H-M   'P 1'
#
loop_
_entity.id
_entity.type
_entity.pdbx_description
1 polymer ?
#
loop_
_entity_poly.entity_id
_entity_poly.type
_entity_poly.pdbx_seq_one_letter_code
_entity_poly.pdbx_strand_id
1 'polypeptide(L)'
;MGNLVYRGLALLLIACPCALVISTPAAITSGLAAATRRGALIKGGAALEQLGNIESVAFDKTGTLTLGKPQVTDVIVSGALTEQELLAATASIEQGSNHPLAISLVRHVERLGLTIPSADEQRALVGVGVEG
;
A
#
# COMPACT_ATOMS: atom_id res chain seq x y z
N MET A 1 -12.55 24.12 64.47
CA MET A 1 -12.50 24.30 63.00
C MET A 1 -11.22 23.76 62.34
N GLY A 2 -10.01 24.01 62.87
CA GLY A 2 -8.74 23.69 62.18
C GLY A 2 -8.45 22.20 61.91
N ASN A 3 -8.94 21.28 62.75
CA ASN A 3 -8.70 19.83 62.59
C ASN A 3 -9.41 19.25 61.35
N LEU A 4 -10.62 19.72 61.04
CA LEU A 4 -11.37 19.29 59.84
C LEU A 4 -10.71 19.83 58.56
N VAL A 5 -10.22 21.08 58.58
CA VAL A 5 -9.50 21.68 57.46
C VAL A 5 -8.19 20.93 57.20
N TYR A 6 -7.41 20.62 58.24
CA TYR A 6 -6.18 19.85 58.13
C TYR A 6 -6.41 18.42 57.60
N ARG A 7 -7.38 17.69 58.17
CA ARG A 7 -7.73 16.34 57.71
C ARG A 7 -8.27 16.33 56.28
N GLY A 8 -9.03 17.35 55.90
CA GLY A 8 -9.52 17.52 54.53
C GLY A 8 -8.38 17.70 53.52
N LEU A 9 -7.40 18.55 53.81
CA LEU A 9 -6.22 18.75 52.96
C LEU A 9 -5.35 17.48 52.86
N ALA A 10 -5.16 16.76 53.98
CA ALA A 10 -4.44 15.49 53.98
C ALA A 10 -5.12 14.42 53.11
N LEU A 11 -6.46 14.34 53.16
CA LEU A 11 -7.22 13.42 52.33
C LEU A 11 -7.09 13.77 50.83
N LEU A 12 -7.16 15.05 50.47
CA LEU A 12 -6.96 15.51 49.08
C LEU A 12 -5.57 15.17 48.55
N LEU A 13 -4.53 15.31 49.39
CA LEU A 13 -3.16 14.98 49.01
C LEU A 13 -2.99 13.48 48.72
N ILE A 14 -3.51 12.63 49.60
CA ILE A 14 -3.45 11.16 49.45
C ILE A 14 -4.30 10.70 48.24
N ALA A 15 -5.38 11.42 47.93
CA ALA A 15 -6.24 11.12 46.79
C ALA A 15 -5.56 11.35 45.43
N CYS A 16 -4.40 12.01 45.36
CA CYS A 16 -3.67 12.23 44.11
C CYS A 16 -3.11 10.90 43.57
N PRO A 17 -3.64 10.37 42.45
CA PRO A 17 -3.34 9.01 42.03
C PRO A 17 -2.14 9.02 41.06
N CYS A 18 -0.92 9.20 41.58
CA CYS A 18 0.29 9.29 40.76
C CYS A 18 0.47 8.11 39.78
N ALA A 19 0.12 6.90 40.22
CA ALA A 19 0.17 5.70 39.38
C ALA A 19 -0.83 5.72 38.21
N LEU A 20 -2.02 6.29 38.42
CA LEU A 20 -3.03 6.44 37.38
C LEU A 20 -2.54 7.43 36.31
N VAL A 21 -1.93 8.54 36.72
CA VAL A 21 -1.43 9.58 35.79
C VAL A 21 -0.37 9.03 34.84
N ILE A 22 0.52 8.16 35.31
CA ILE A 22 1.58 7.57 34.45
C ILE A 22 1.11 6.35 33.65
N SER A 23 -0.02 5.73 34.02
CA SER A 23 -0.48 4.48 33.40
C SER A 23 -0.73 4.62 31.89
N THR A 24 -1.44 5.65 31.45
CA THR A 24 -1.76 5.86 30.03
C THR A 24 -0.51 6.18 29.19
N PRO A 25 0.36 7.16 29.55
CA PRO A 25 1.58 7.41 28.78
C PRO A 25 2.50 6.19 28.71
N ALA A 26 2.62 5.42 29.79
CA ALA A 26 3.43 4.20 29.82
C ALA A 26 2.88 3.11 28.90
N ALA A 27 1.56 2.89 28.90
CA ALA A 27 0.91 1.93 28.02
C ALA A 27 1.02 2.34 26.55
N ILE A 28 0.76 3.61 26.23
CA ILE A 28 0.84 4.15 24.86
C ILE A 28 2.26 4.04 24.30
N THR A 29 3.26 4.51 25.04
CA THR A 29 4.66 4.46 24.58
C THR A 29 5.13 3.02 24.38
N SER A 30 4.75 2.11 25.28
CA SER A 30 5.04 0.68 25.14
C SER A 30 4.35 0.06 23.92
N GLY A 31 3.08 0.39 23.69
CA GLY A 31 2.30 -0.08 22.54
C GLY A 31 2.85 0.41 21.21
N LEU A 32 3.20 1.70 21.11
CA LEU A 32 3.84 2.28 19.93
C LEU A 32 5.20 1.62 19.66
N ALA A 33 6.03 1.42 20.68
CA ALA A 33 7.31 0.74 20.52
C ALA A 33 7.15 -0.72 20.05
N ALA A 34 6.13 -1.43 20.55
CA ALA A 34 5.82 -2.78 20.12
C ALA A 34 5.31 -2.86 18.67
N ALA A 35 4.46 -1.92 18.25
CA ALA A 35 3.97 -1.83 16.88
C ALA A 35 5.11 -1.54 15.89
N THR A 36 5.98 -0.58 16.20
CA THR A 36 7.13 -0.22 15.36
C THR A 36 8.10 -1.40 15.18
N ARG A 37 8.35 -2.21 16.23
CA ARG A 37 9.16 -3.44 16.13
C ARG A 37 8.59 -4.47 15.17
N ARG A 38 7.30 -4.36 14.80
CA ARG A 38 6.61 -5.23 13.84
C ARG A 38 6.35 -4.53 12.50
N GLY A 39 7.00 -3.40 12.24
CA GLY A 39 6.87 -2.66 10.98
C GLY A 39 5.59 -1.82 10.85
N ALA A 40 4.82 -1.66 11.93
CA ALA A 40 3.63 -0.83 11.94
C ALA A 40 3.95 0.56 12.50
N LEU A 41 3.81 1.59 11.66
CA LEU A 41 3.99 2.99 12.05
C LEU A 41 2.64 3.59 12.47
N ILE A 42 2.48 3.84 13.77
CA ILE A 42 1.27 4.47 14.34
C ILE A 42 1.60 5.91 14.75
N LYS A 43 0.87 6.88 14.18
CA LYS A 43 1.15 8.32 14.33
C LYS A 43 0.53 8.89 15.62
N GLY A 44 1.11 8.54 16.77
CA GLY A 44 0.75 9.09 18.08
C GLY A 44 -0.23 8.24 18.89
N GLY A 45 -0.42 8.62 20.16
CA GLY A 45 -1.23 7.85 21.13
C GLY A 45 -2.72 7.79 20.79
N ALA A 46 -3.32 8.91 20.38
CA ALA A 46 -4.73 8.95 20.01
C ALA A 46 -5.05 7.97 18.86
N ALA A 47 -4.17 7.84 17.87
CA ALA A 47 -4.35 6.86 16.79
C ALA A 47 -4.28 5.41 17.30
N LEU A 48 -3.41 5.12 18.26
CA LEU A 48 -3.32 3.80 18.89
C LEU A 48 -4.57 3.47 19.71
N GLU A 49 -5.13 4.43 20.45
CA GLU A 49 -6.37 4.25 21.20
C GLU A 49 -7.57 4.00 20.29
N GLN A 50 -7.71 4.80 19.21
CA GLN A 50 -8.78 4.60 18.24
C GLN A 50 -8.67 3.22 17.56
N LEU A 51 -7.45 2.80 17.22
CA LEU A 51 -7.20 1.47 16.64
C LEU A 51 -7.68 0.33 17.55
N GLY A 52 -7.66 0.49 18.87
CA GLY A 52 -8.16 -0.51 19.81
C GLY A 52 -9.68 -0.72 19.77
N ASN A 53 -10.43 0.23 19.21
CA ASN A 53 -11.90 0.24 19.21
C ASN A 53 -12.51 0.03 17.81
N ILE A 54 -11.71 -0.20 16.76
CA ILE A 54 -12.27 -0.39 15.42
C ILE A 54 -12.91 -1.78 15.29
N GLU A 55 -14.08 -1.84 14.65
CA GLU A 55 -14.81 -3.09 14.39
C GLU A 55 -14.88 -3.43 12.89
N SER A 56 -14.52 -2.47 12.03
CA SER A 56 -14.63 -2.58 10.58
C SER A 56 -13.41 -1.98 9.89
N VAL A 57 -13.01 -2.59 8.78
CA VAL A 57 -11.89 -2.13 7.96
C VAL A 57 -12.37 -2.02 6.52
N ALA A 58 -12.23 -0.82 5.96
CA ALA A 58 -12.43 -0.59 4.53
C ALA A 58 -11.07 -0.59 3.83
N PHE A 59 -10.89 -1.47 2.86
CA PHE A 59 -9.67 -1.54 2.08
C PHE A 59 -9.83 -0.82 0.76
N ASP A 60 -8.82 -0.03 0.39
CA ASP A 60 -8.63 0.31 -1.02
C ASP A 60 -8.13 -0.92 -1.78
N LYS A 61 -8.49 -1.06 -3.06
CA LYS A 61 -8.06 -2.22 -3.86
C LYS A 61 -6.69 -1.97 -4.48
N THR A 62 -6.53 -0.83 -5.15
CA THR A 62 -5.37 -0.57 -6.02
C THR A 62 -4.20 -0.05 -5.20
N GLY A 63 -3.08 -0.78 -5.15
CA GLY A 63 -1.92 -0.41 -4.34
C GLY A 63 -1.98 -0.83 -2.87
N THR A 64 -3.14 -1.33 -2.40
CA THR A 64 -3.30 -1.90 -1.05
C THR A 64 -3.53 -3.41 -1.12
N LEU A 65 -4.66 -3.86 -1.67
CA LEU A 65 -4.91 -5.31 -1.88
C LEU A 65 -4.19 -5.86 -3.11
N THR A 66 -3.96 -5.00 -4.10
CA THR A 66 -3.27 -5.34 -5.36
C THR A 66 -2.02 -4.47 -5.51
N LEU A 67 -1.06 -4.91 -6.33
CA LEU A 67 0.20 -4.19 -6.53
C LEU A 67 0.06 -2.89 -7.34
N GLY A 68 -1.12 -2.61 -7.91
CA GLY A 68 -1.35 -1.43 -8.77
C GLY A 68 -0.53 -1.44 -10.07
N LYS A 69 0.05 -2.59 -10.44
CA LYS A 69 0.85 -2.78 -11.65
C LYS A 69 0.17 -3.84 -12.51
N PRO A 70 -0.30 -3.51 -13.73
CA PRO A 70 -0.86 -4.49 -14.64
C PRO A 70 0.12 -5.62 -14.94
N GLN A 71 -0.41 -6.81 -15.19
CA GLN A 71 0.33 -7.97 -15.65
C GLN A 71 -0.50 -8.69 -16.71
N VAL A 72 0.17 -9.21 -17.74
CA VAL A 72 -0.46 -10.09 -18.73
C VAL A 72 -0.81 -11.40 -18.04
N THR A 73 -2.09 -11.75 -18.02
CA THR A 73 -2.61 -12.99 -17.42
C THR A 73 -2.91 -14.04 -18.47
N ASP A 74 -3.49 -13.63 -19.59
CA ASP A 74 -4.01 -14.50 -20.62
C ASP A 74 -3.63 -13.94 -21.99
N VAL A 75 -3.24 -14.83 -22.91
CA VAL A 75 -3.02 -14.50 -24.32
C VAL A 75 -3.92 -15.41 -25.14
N ILE A 76 -4.89 -14.81 -25.82
CA ILE A 76 -5.85 -15.54 -26.66
C ILE A 76 -5.49 -15.27 -28.11
N VAL A 77 -5.04 -16.32 -28.81
CA VAL A 77 -4.62 -16.21 -30.21
C VAL A 77 -5.76 -16.63 -31.12
N SER A 78 -5.93 -15.90 -32.23
CA SER A 78 -6.88 -16.24 -33.29
C SER A 78 -6.14 -16.38 -34.62
N GLY A 79 -6.44 -17.44 -35.37
CA GLY A 79 -5.81 -17.71 -36.67
C GLY A 79 -4.58 -18.62 -36.57
N ALA A 80 -3.60 -18.37 -37.44
CA ALA A 80 -2.43 -19.25 -37.61
C ALA A 80 -1.20 -18.84 -36.79
N LEU A 81 -1.24 -17.70 -36.08
CA LEU A 81 -0.13 -17.23 -35.27
C LEU A 81 0.03 -18.11 -34.02
N THR A 82 1.25 -18.26 -33.56
CA THR A 82 1.55 -18.75 -32.21
C THR A 82 1.45 -17.61 -31.20
N GLU A 83 1.29 -17.98 -29.93
CA GLU A 83 1.28 -17.03 -28.81
C GLU A 83 2.57 -16.19 -28.76
N GLN A 84 3.72 -16.83 -29.01
CA GLN A 84 5.02 -16.16 -28.98
C GLN A 84 5.17 -15.16 -30.12
N GLU A 85 4.70 -15.49 -31.32
CA GLU A 85 4.72 -14.57 -32.47
C GLU A 85 3.83 -13.36 -32.22
N LEU A 86 2.62 -13.57 -31.70
CA LEU A 86 1.72 -12.47 -31.34
C LEU A 86 2.34 -11.57 -30.28
N LEU A 87 2.89 -12.16 -29.22
CA LEU A 87 3.55 -11.42 -28.14
C LEU A 87 4.76 -10.63 -28.62
N ALA A 88 5.64 -11.23 -29.42
CA ALA A 88 6.83 -10.57 -29.96
C ALA A 88 6.46 -9.40 -30.88
N ALA A 89 5.48 -9.59 -31.77
CA ALA A 89 4.98 -8.54 -32.65
C ALA A 89 4.32 -7.39 -31.86
N THR A 90 3.46 -7.71 -30.90
CA THR A 90 2.77 -6.68 -30.10
C THR A 90 3.76 -5.92 -29.21
N ALA A 91 4.75 -6.59 -28.62
CA ALA A 91 5.79 -5.94 -27.83
C ALA A 91 6.69 -5.03 -28.68
N SER A 92 6.87 -5.33 -29.96
CA SER A 92 7.59 -4.48 -30.91
C SER A 92 6.89 -3.12 -31.06
N ILE A 93 5.57 -3.13 -31.28
CA ILE A 93 4.75 -1.91 -31.45
C ILE A 93 4.54 -1.18 -30.10
N GLU A 94 4.59 -1.88 -28.98
CA GLU A 94 4.45 -1.27 -27.65
C GLU A 94 5.79 -0.80 -27.05
N GLN A 95 6.91 -1.08 -27.72
CA GLN A 95 8.24 -0.69 -27.26
C GLN A 95 8.37 0.84 -27.23
N GLY A 96 8.76 1.41 -26.10
CA GLY A 96 8.88 2.86 -25.93
C GLY A 96 7.59 3.60 -25.54
N SER A 97 6.45 2.90 -25.48
CA SER A 97 5.21 3.46 -24.94
C SER A 97 5.28 3.64 -23.42
N ASN A 98 4.82 4.80 -22.93
CA ASN A 98 4.74 5.08 -21.49
C ASN A 98 3.44 4.57 -20.84
N HIS A 99 2.59 3.88 -21.59
CA HIS A 99 1.33 3.37 -21.07
C HIS A 99 1.58 2.18 -20.12
N PRO A 100 0.94 2.11 -18.93
CA PRO A 100 1.19 1.02 -17.97
C PRO A 100 0.94 -0.39 -18.53
N LEU A 101 -0.01 -0.54 -19.46
CA LEU A 101 -0.28 -1.82 -20.13
C LEU A 101 0.87 -2.21 -21.08
N ALA A 102 1.36 -1.26 -21.89
CA ALA A 102 2.48 -1.46 -22.80
C ALA A 102 3.74 -1.92 -22.05
N ILE A 103 4.07 -1.20 -20.98
CA ILE A 103 5.19 -1.54 -20.10
C ILE A 103 5.02 -2.95 -19.51
N SER A 104 3.80 -3.33 -19.11
CA SER A 104 3.54 -4.67 -18.56
C SER A 104 3.68 -5.78 -19.61
N LEU A 105 3.30 -5.50 -20.86
CA LEU A 105 3.44 -6.43 -21.98
C LEU A 105 4.91 -6.62 -22.35
N VAL A 106 5.64 -5.53 -22.58
CA VAL A 106 7.07 -5.59 -22.95
C VAL A 106 7.86 -6.37 -21.88
N ARG A 107 7.65 -6.07 -20.60
CA ARG A 107 8.27 -6.84 -19.50
C ARG A 107 7.86 -8.31 -19.48
N HIS A 108 6.61 -8.63 -19.83
CA HIS A 108 6.16 -10.01 -19.89
C HIS A 108 6.91 -10.77 -20.98
N VAL A 109 7.09 -10.17 -22.16
CA VAL A 109 7.82 -10.74 -23.29
C VAL A 109 9.32 -10.88 -23.00
N GLU A 110 9.95 -9.86 -22.40
CA GLU A 110 11.34 -9.90 -21.94
C GLU A 110 11.57 -11.04 -20.93
N ARG A 111 10.64 -11.26 -20.00
CA ARG A 111 10.72 -12.35 -19.01
C ARG A 111 10.59 -13.74 -19.64
N LEU A 112 9.87 -13.86 -20.76
CA LEU A 112 9.81 -15.10 -21.55
C LEU A 112 11.08 -15.36 -22.36
N GLY A 113 12.01 -14.39 -22.43
CA GLY A 113 13.25 -14.50 -23.20
C GLY A 113 13.02 -14.44 -24.70
N LEU A 114 11.89 -13.89 -25.15
CA LEU A 114 11.58 -13.74 -26.57
C LEU A 114 12.33 -12.54 -27.15
N THR A 115 12.86 -12.70 -28.36
CA THR A 115 13.44 -11.60 -29.11
C THR A 115 12.34 -10.66 -29.58
N ILE A 116 12.43 -9.40 -29.18
CA ILE A 116 11.51 -8.35 -29.64
C ILE A 116 12.12 -7.73 -30.90
N PRO A 117 11.49 -7.86 -32.09
CA PRO A 117 11.96 -7.18 -33.28
C PRO A 117 11.79 -5.66 -33.15
N SER A 118 12.53 -4.88 -33.94
CA SER A 118 12.29 -3.43 -34.04
C SER A 118 11.03 -3.19 -34.87
N ALA A 119 10.15 -2.31 -34.40
CA ALA A 119 9.05 -1.77 -35.19
C ALA A 119 9.54 -0.56 -35.99
N ASP A 120 8.93 -0.32 -37.15
CA ASP A 120 9.20 0.85 -37.99
C ASP A 120 7.99 1.81 -37.90
N GLU A 121 8.22 3.11 -38.12
CA GLU A 121 7.14 4.12 -38.20
C GLU A 121 6.18 4.18 -36.99
N GLN A 122 6.62 3.77 -35.80
CA GLN A 122 5.82 3.78 -34.57
C GLN A 122 5.20 5.15 -34.29
N ARG A 123 3.87 5.18 -34.11
CA ARG A 123 3.14 6.37 -33.69
C ARG A 123 2.01 6.07 -32.72
N ALA A 124 1.79 7.00 -31.80
CA ALA A 124 0.64 6.97 -30.91
C ALA A 124 -0.60 7.55 -31.61
N LEU A 125 -1.67 6.77 -31.62
CA LEU A 125 -3.00 7.17 -32.08
C LEU A 125 -3.84 7.60 -30.88
N VAL A 126 -4.02 8.91 -30.73
CA VAL A 126 -4.73 9.49 -29.58
C VAL A 126 -6.14 8.93 -29.47
N GLY A 127 -6.47 8.37 -28.31
CA GLY A 127 -7.78 7.78 -28.02
C GLY A 127 -8.01 6.39 -28.61
N VAL A 128 -7.03 5.80 -29.30
CA VAL A 128 -7.14 4.48 -29.94
C VAL A 128 -6.05 3.52 -29.44
N GLY A 129 -4.76 3.88 -29.55
CA GLY A 129 -3.66 2.97 -29.23
C GLY A 129 -2.33 3.39 -29.88
N VAL A 130 -1.56 2.39 -30.32
CA VAL A 130 -0.29 2.54 -31.04
C VAL A 130 -0.32 1.73 -32.33
N GLU A 131 0.41 2.17 -33.35
CA GLU A 131 0.66 1.42 -34.58
C GLU A 131 2.12 1.55 -35.00
N GLY A 132 2.63 0.56 -35.73
CA GLY A 132 4.01 0.40 -36.20
C GLY A 132 4.27 -1.02 -36.66
#